data_AF-A0A6G6WPZ9-F1
#
_entry.id   AF-A0A6G6WPZ9-F1
#
_cell.length_a   1.000
_cell.length_b   1.000
_cell.length_c   1.000
_cell.angle_alpha   90.00
_cell.angle_beta   90.00
_cell.angle_gamma   90.00
#
_symmetry.space_group_name_H-M   'P 1'
#
loop_
_entity.id
_entity.type
_entity.pdbx_description
1 polymer ?
#
loop_
_entity_poly.entity_id
_entity_poly.type
_entity_poly.pdbx_seq_one_letter_code
_entity_poly.pdbx_strand_id
1 'polypeptide(L)'
;MRVFYHFEFSRRSLVAALAILVPVMVACPGAWAQTDPLPSWNDTTSKQAIVEFVQATTKEGSRTFVPPEERIATFDQDGTLWVEHPIYSQVVYCLERVPDLVKAKPELKDVEPFKTVMSRDREAIAKLPMHDLEKILAATLTGMTVDEFQGQVSKWIASARDPRWKRPYTDLTYQPMQEVLKFLRANGYRTYIVTGGGQDFVRVYAESTYGIPPEQVVGTIGSTTYSYDKDGNPILTKEPKLLLNDNDAGKPEGIHLMIGRRPVFAAGNSTGDQQMIEYTEAGEGPRFGMLILHDDAEREYAYGPANGLPDTKVGTFTQELYDEAMKNGWIVVSMKKDWKRIFSFEP
;
A
#
# COMPACT_ATOMS: atom_id res chain seq x y z
N MET A 1 49.82 -69.64 -48.57
CA MET A 1 50.86 -69.70 -49.62
C MET A 1 51.83 -68.56 -49.37
N ARG A 2 53.13 -68.82 -49.58
CA ARG A 2 54.32 -67.99 -49.32
C ARG A 2 54.19 -66.53 -49.80
N VAL A 3 54.57 -65.56 -48.96
CA VAL A 3 55.84 -64.78 -48.93
C VAL A 3 55.83 -63.53 -49.84
N PHE A 4 56.07 -62.40 -49.17
CA PHE A 4 56.70 -61.11 -49.54
C PHE A 4 57.33 -60.93 -50.93
N TYR A 5 57.29 -59.69 -51.45
CA TYR A 5 58.43 -58.79 -51.82
C TYR A 5 57.83 -57.39 -52.14
N HIS A 6 58.08 -56.30 -51.40
CA HIS A 6 59.28 -55.46 -51.22
C HIS A 6 59.36 -54.22 -52.15
N PHE A 7 60.04 -53.20 -51.61
CA PHE A 7 60.47 -51.89 -52.15
C PHE A 7 59.54 -50.70 -51.88
N GLU A 8 59.98 -49.59 -51.28
CA GLU A 8 61.22 -49.26 -50.55
C GLU A 8 60.99 -47.91 -49.87
N PHE A 9 61.72 -47.65 -48.78
CA PHE A 9 61.67 -46.41 -48.01
C PHE A 9 62.29 -45.23 -48.77
N SER A 10 61.74 -44.02 -48.61
CA SER A 10 62.60 -42.84 -48.43
C SER A 10 61.92 -41.74 -47.63
N ARG A 11 62.71 -41.24 -46.68
CA ARG A 11 62.43 -40.26 -45.63
C ARG A 11 62.14 -38.88 -46.23
N ARG A 12 61.15 -38.16 -45.67
CA ARG A 12 61.34 -36.78 -45.16
C ARG A 12 60.06 -36.27 -44.48
N SER A 13 60.29 -35.71 -43.31
CA SER A 13 59.37 -35.16 -42.32
C SER A 13 58.54 -33.99 -42.85
N LEU A 14 57.29 -33.86 -42.38
CA LEU A 14 56.72 -32.65 -41.72
C LEU A 14 55.17 -32.68 -41.71
N VAL A 15 54.64 -32.92 -40.50
CA VAL A 15 53.50 -32.23 -39.84
C VAL A 15 52.28 -31.79 -40.68
N ALA A 16 51.13 -32.44 -40.44
CA ALA A 16 49.84 -31.77 -40.22
C ALA A 16 48.79 -32.80 -39.75
N ALA A 17 48.71 -33.05 -38.44
CA ALA A 17 47.58 -33.74 -37.83
C ALA A 17 46.55 -32.69 -37.41
N LEU A 18 45.39 -32.68 -38.07
CA LEU A 18 44.24 -31.87 -37.71
C LEU A 18 43.60 -32.48 -36.44
N ALA A 19 43.93 -31.94 -35.26
CA ALA A 19 43.20 -32.23 -34.03
C ALA A 19 42.04 -31.25 -33.90
N ILE A 20 40.82 -31.75 -34.03
CA ILE A 20 39.59 -31.01 -33.78
C ILE A 20 39.51 -30.73 -32.27
N LEU A 21 39.75 -29.47 -31.88
CA LEU A 21 39.45 -28.97 -30.54
C LEU A 21 37.97 -28.60 -30.49
N VAL A 22 37.16 -29.41 -29.81
CA VAL A 22 35.83 -29.01 -29.34
C VAL A 22 36.06 -28.18 -28.07
N PRO A 23 35.69 -26.89 -28.01
CA PRO A 23 35.71 -26.16 -26.75
C PRO A 23 34.50 -26.62 -25.94
N VAL A 24 34.75 -27.31 -24.83
CA VAL A 24 33.77 -27.44 -23.75
C VAL A 24 33.61 -26.04 -23.16
N MET A 25 32.58 -25.32 -23.59
CA MET A 25 32.12 -24.14 -22.86
C MET A 25 31.57 -24.62 -21.53
N VAL A 26 32.38 -24.52 -20.49
CA VAL A 26 31.88 -24.48 -19.12
C VAL A 26 31.10 -23.17 -19.02
N ALA A 27 29.79 -23.25 -19.22
CA ALA A 27 28.89 -22.18 -18.84
C ALA A 27 28.96 -22.08 -17.31
N CYS A 28 29.77 -21.15 -16.81
CA CYS A 28 29.52 -20.59 -15.48
C CYS A 28 28.07 -20.11 -15.51
N PRO A 29 27.17 -20.61 -14.64
CA PRO A 29 25.96 -19.87 -14.37
C PRO A 29 26.44 -18.53 -13.86
N GLY A 30 26.25 -17.47 -14.64
CA GLY A 30 26.34 -16.14 -14.09
C GLY A 30 25.39 -16.14 -12.90
N ALA A 31 25.93 -16.03 -11.69
CA ALA A 31 25.12 -15.64 -10.56
C ALA A 31 24.64 -14.23 -10.90
N TRP A 32 23.46 -14.13 -11.50
CA TRP A 32 22.70 -12.90 -11.44
C TRP A 32 22.52 -12.69 -9.96
N ALA A 33 23.31 -11.78 -9.37
CA ALA A 33 23.04 -11.31 -8.03
C ALA A 33 21.57 -10.89 -8.05
N GLN A 34 20.73 -11.70 -7.42
CA GLN A 34 19.32 -11.41 -7.31
C GLN A 34 19.28 -10.07 -6.58
N THR A 35 18.97 -9.00 -7.32
CA THR A 35 18.89 -7.66 -6.75
C THR A 35 18.00 -7.76 -5.53
N ASP A 36 18.50 -7.32 -4.37
CA ASP A 36 17.74 -7.36 -3.11
C ASP A 36 16.34 -6.80 -3.38
N PRO A 37 15.27 -7.61 -3.23
CA PRO A 37 13.92 -7.16 -3.58
C PRO A 37 13.42 -6.08 -2.65
N LEU A 38 14.01 -5.96 -1.44
CA LEU A 38 13.58 -5.09 -0.35
C LEU A 38 14.80 -4.32 0.22
N PRO A 39 15.48 -3.47 -0.58
CA PRO A 39 16.76 -2.86 -0.21
C PRO A 39 16.67 -1.88 0.97
N SER A 40 15.50 -1.25 1.19
CA SER A 40 15.26 -0.34 2.32
C SER A 40 14.88 -1.07 3.61
N TRP A 41 14.80 -2.40 3.57
CA TRP A 41 14.60 -3.23 4.76
C TRP A 41 15.96 -3.71 5.31
N ASN A 42 16.09 -3.67 6.63
CA ASN A 42 17.15 -4.36 7.37
C ASN A 42 16.99 -5.87 7.22
N ASP A 43 18.09 -6.61 7.37
CA ASP A 43 18.06 -8.08 7.29
C ASP A 43 17.52 -8.68 8.59
N THR A 44 16.23 -8.49 8.81
CA THR A 44 15.47 -8.95 9.98
C THR A 44 14.51 -10.07 9.60
N THR A 45 13.90 -10.68 10.61
CA THR A 45 12.89 -11.72 10.43
C THR A 45 11.68 -11.24 9.62
N SER A 46 11.31 -9.96 9.74
CA SER A 46 10.21 -9.34 8.98
C SER A 46 10.49 -9.37 7.48
N LYS A 47 11.69 -8.92 7.05
CA LYS A 47 12.11 -8.96 5.64
C LYS A 47 12.16 -10.40 5.12
N GLN A 48 12.74 -11.32 5.89
CA GLN A 48 12.84 -12.73 5.54
C GLN A 48 11.45 -13.35 5.33
N ALA A 49 10.52 -13.11 6.25
CA ALA A 49 9.16 -13.64 6.16
C ALA A 49 8.43 -13.18 4.89
N ILE A 50 8.55 -11.90 4.50
CA ILE A 50 7.95 -11.39 3.25
C ILE A 50 8.56 -12.11 2.04
N VAL A 51 9.88 -12.20 1.97
CA VAL A 51 10.58 -12.82 0.83
C VAL A 51 10.27 -14.31 0.73
N GLU A 52 10.32 -15.03 1.85
CA GLU A 52 10.03 -16.47 1.90
C GLU A 52 8.58 -16.76 1.54
N PHE A 53 7.62 -15.97 2.03
CA PHE A 53 6.21 -16.12 1.69
C PHE A 53 5.99 -15.99 0.17
N VAL A 54 6.53 -14.94 -0.44
CA VAL A 54 6.40 -14.72 -1.90
C VAL A 54 7.08 -15.85 -2.67
N GLN A 55 8.28 -16.28 -2.28
CA GLN A 55 8.96 -17.39 -2.95
C GLN A 55 8.17 -18.71 -2.83
N ALA A 56 7.64 -19.02 -1.66
CA ALA A 56 6.90 -20.25 -1.40
C ALA A 56 5.57 -20.31 -2.18
N THR A 57 4.89 -19.18 -2.34
CA THR A 57 3.58 -19.07 -3.00
C THR A 57 3.66 -18.93 -4.51
N THR A 58 4.83 -18.58 -5.07
CA THR A 58 5.00 -18.34 -6.50
C THR A 58 5.86 -19.38 -7.22
N LYS A 59 6.56 -20.23 -6.47
CA LYS A 59 7.32 -21.36 -7.02
C LYS A 59 6.38 -22.44 -7.56
N GLU A 60 6.32 -22.57 -8.88
CA GLU A 60 5.55 -23.62 -9.56
C GLU A 60 5.92 -25.02 -9.05
N GLY A 61 4.89 -25.86 -8.85
CA GLY A 61 5.04 -27.21 -8.28
C GLY A 61 5.26 -27.26 -6.77
N SER A 62 5.34 -26.11 -6.07
CA SER A 62 5.33 -26.07 -4.62
C SER A 62 3.98 -26.49 -4.04
N ARG A 63 3.99 -27.15 -2.88
CA ARG A 63 2.76 -27.48 -2.14
C ARG A 63 1.98 -26.24 -1.65
N THR A 64 2.68 -25.12 -1.56
CA THR A 64 2.13 -23.81 -1.14
C THR A 64 1.88 -22.88 -2.32
N PHE A 65 2.00 -23.37 -3.55
CA PHE A 65 1.80 -22.55 -4.74
C PHE A 65 0.38 -21.97 -4.78
N VAL A 66 0.29 -20.66 -5.00
CA VAL A 66 -0.95 -19.92 -5.20
C VAL A 66 -1.02 -19.55 -6.68
N PRO A 67 -2.08 -19.89 -7.42
CA PRO A 67 -2.18 -19.54 -8.83
C PRO A 67 -2.31 -18.01 -8.99
N PRO A 68 -1.78 -17.41 -10.07
CA PRO A 68 -1.73 -15.95 -10.23
C PRO A 68 -3.06 -15.22 -10.00
N GLU A 69 -4.17 -15.82 -10.42
CA GLU A 69 -5.52 -15.27 -10.23
C GLU A 69 -5.98 -15.21 -8.76
N GLU A 70 -5.35 -15.96 -7.86
CA GLU A 70 -5.64 -15.97 -6.42
C GLU A 70 -4.63 -15.14 -5.59
N ARG A 71 -3.56 -14.63 -6.22
CA ARG A 71 -2.54 -13.80 -5.55
C ARG A 71 -3.03 -12.39 -5.27
N ILE A 72 -3.99 -12.26 -4.35
CA ILE A 72 -4.53 -10.99 -3.89
C ILE A 72 -3.78 -10.55 -2.64
N ALA A 73 -3.24 -9.34 -2.66
CA ALA A 73 -2.62 -8.68 -1.50
C ALA A 73 -3.35 -7.38 -1.19
N THR A 74 -3.79 -7.19 0.05
CA THR A 74 -4.52 -5.99 0.50
C THR A 74 -3.68 -5.17 1.48
N PHE A 75 -3.74 -3.86 1.35
CA PHE A 75 -2.99 -2.91 2.17
C PHE A 75 -3.93 -1.83 2.68
N ASP A 76 -3.87 -1.50 3.96
CA ASP A 76 -4.34 -0.18 4.37
C ASP A 76 -3.48 0.92 3.74
N GLN A 77 -3.97 2.16 3.77
CA GLN A 77 -3.36 3.32 3.15
C GLN A 77 -2.72 4.23 4.20
N ASP A 78 -3.52 4.89 5.01
CA ASP A 78 -3.09 5.72 6.14
C ASP A 78 -2.31 4.86 7.14
N GLY A 79 -1.14 5.31 7.58
CA GLY A 79 -0.30 4.57 8.55
C GLY A 79 0.41 3.32 8.02
N THR A 80 -0.05 2.76 6.90
CA THR A 80 0.53 1.54 6.31
C THR A 80 1.34 1.80 5.05
N LEU A 81 0.90 2.71 4.16
CA LEU A 81 1.62 3.08 2.94
C LEU A 81 2.19 4.49 2.98
N TRP A 82 1.62 5.37 3.82
CA TRP A 82 2.13 6.73 4.06
C TRP A 82 1.86 7.19 5.50
N VAL A 83 2.34 8.40 5.83
CA VAL A 83 2.10 9.04 7.12
C VAL A 83 0.64 9.41 7.33
N GLU A 84 0.11 9.14 8.52
CA GLU A 84 -1.25 9.52 8.96
C GLU A 84 -1.28 10.50 10.14
N HIS A 85 -0.16 10.67 10.85
CA HIS A 85 -0.08 11.54 12.02
C HIS A 85 0.26 12.99 11.62
N PRO A 86 -0.24 14.00 12.37
CA PRO A 86 -1.11 13.91 13.54
C PRO A 86 -2.60 13.77 13.22
N ILE A 87 -2.97 13.79 11.95
CA ILE A 87 -4.36 13.69 11.47
C ILE A 87 -4.35 13.23 10.01
N TYR A 88 -5.29 12.37 9.65
CA TYR A 88 -5.39 11.79 8.29
C TYR A 88 -5.43 12.87 7.20
N SER A 89 -4.70 12.63 6.11
CA SER A 89 -4.58 13.59 4.99
C SER A 89 -5.94 13.96 4.39
N GLN A 90 -6.90 13.04 4.33
CA GLN A 90 -8.26 13.34 3.88
C GLN A 90 -9.00 14.30 4.82
N VAL A 91 -8.78 14.20 6.14
CA VAL A 91 -9.37 15.14 7.10
C VAL A 91 -8.77 16.53 6.91
N VAL A 92 -7.45 16.63 6.66
CA VAL A 92 -6.81 17.90 6.28
C VAL A 92 -7.46 18.49 5.02
N TYR A 93 -7.64 17.68 3.98
CA TYR A 93 -8.38 18.09 2.78
C TYR A 93 -9.76 18.66 3.13
N CYS A 94 -10.57 17.92 3.91
CA CYS A 94 -11.91 18.36 4.27
C CYS A 94 -11.90 19.69 5.05
N LEU A 95 -10.97 19.87 6.00
CA LEU A 95 -10.80 21.12 6.73
C LEU A 95 -10.45 22.29 5.79
N GLU A 96 -9.55 22.08 4.84
CA GLU A 96 -9.16 23.11 3.86
C GLU A 96 -10.23 23.40 2.81
N ARG A 97 -11.21 22.50 2.62
CA ARG A 97 -12.40 22.74 1.79
C ARG A 97 -13.44 23.63 2.47
N VAL A 98 -13.45 23.75 3.79
CA VAL A 98 -14.48 24.49 4.53
C VAL A 98 -14.65 25.95 4.05
N PRO A 99 -13.59 26.74 3.80
CA PRO A 99 -13.76 28.12 3.32
C PRO A 99 -14.55 28.24 2.01
N ASP A 100 -14.31 27.35 1.05
CA ASP A 100 -15.05 27.33 -0.22
C ASP A 100 -16.48 26.83 -0.03
N LEU A 101 -16.68 25.84 0.86
CA LEU A 101 -18.02 25.37 1.23
C LEU A 101 -18.83 26.51 1.86
N VAL A 102 -18.26 27.27 2.80
CA VAL A 102 -18.90 28.43 3.44
C VAL A 102 -19.15 29.55 2.43
N LYS A 103 -18.27 29.74 1.43
CA LYS A 103 -18.51 30.69 0.33
C LYS A 103 -19.73 30.27 -0.51
N ALA A 104 -19.91 28.98 -0.77
CA ALA A 104 -21.05 28.45 -1.51
C ALA A 104 -22.34 28.39 -0.66
N LYS A 105 -22.20 28.23 0.67
CA LYS A 105 -23.28 28.11 1.66
C LYS A 105 -23.02 29.05 2.84
N PRO A 106 -23.27 30.37 2.69
CA PRO A 106 -22.93 31.38 3.71
C PRO A 106 -23.56 31.12 5.08
N GLU A 107 -24.68 30.42 5.13
CA GLU A 107 -25.37 30.01 6.37
C GLU A 107 -24.50 29.12 7.28
N LEU A 108 -23.50 28.41 6.74
CA LEU A 108 -22.60 27.57 7.54
C LEU A 108 -21.58 28.39 8.34
N LYS A 109 -21.37 29.66 8.02
CA LYS A 109 -20.32 30.50 8.63
C LYS A 109 -20.42 30.56 10.16
N ASP A 110 -21.64 30.61 10.70
CA ASP A 110 -21.91 30.75 12.13
C ASP A 110 -22.35 29.43 12.79
N VAL A 111 -22.24 28.31 12.07
CA VAL A 111 -22.65 26.98 12.52
C VAL A 111 -21.41 26.14 12.88
N GLU A 112 -21.42 25.51 14.05
CA GLU A 112 -20.37 24.56 14.40
C GLU A 112 -20.51 23.24 13.63
N PRO A 113 -19.41 22.63 13.19
CA PRO A 113 -18.01 23.01 13.47
C PRO A 113 -17.35 23.89 12.39
N PHE A 114 -18.10 24.30 11.36
CA PHE A 114 -17.56 25.13 10.27
C PHE A 114 -17.04 26.46 10.78
N LYS A 115 -17.75 27.07 11.75
CA LYS A 115 -17.29 28.28 12.44
C LYS A 115 -15.92 28.10 13.10
N THR A 116 -15.71 27.00 13.83
CA THR A 116 -14.40 26.68 14.43
C THR A 116 -13.32 26.59 13.36
N VAL A 117 -13.56 25.90 12.25
CA VAL A 117 -12.58 25.79 11.15
C VAL A 117 -12.30 27.15 10.50
N MET A 118 -13.34 27.97 10.30
CA MET A 118 -13.23 29.31 9.73
C MET A 118 -12.45 30.28 10.63
N SER A 119 -12.35 30.03 11.94
CA SER A 119 -11.51 30.81 12.85
C SER A 119 -10.01 30.67 12.58
N ARG A 120 -9.60 29.58 11.90
CA ARG A 120 -8.21 29.17 11.67
C ARG A 120 -7.39 28.89 12.95
N ASP A 121 -8.05 28.78 14.10
CA ASP A 121 -7.42 28.36 15.35
C ASP A 121 -7.11 26.86 15.30
N ARG A 122 -5.83 26.53 15.15
CA ARG A 122 -5.36 25.14 15.05
C ARG A 122 -5.58 24.35 16.33
N GLU A 123 -5.50 24.99 17.50
CA GLU A 123 -5.73 24.29 18.76
C GLU A 123 -7.22 23.97 18.94
N ALA A 124 -8.10 24.88 18.54
CA ALA A 124 -9.54 24.64 18.55
C ALA A 124 -9.93 23.53 17.56
N ILE A 125 -9.38 23.57 16.33
CA ILE A 125 -9.60 22.53 15.32
C ILE A 125 -9.11 21.17 15.81
N ALA A 126 -7.93 21.10 16.42
CA ALA A 126 -7.38 19.85 16.97
C ALA A 126 -8.21 19.27 18.13
N LYS A 127 -9.04 20.09 18.79
CA LYS A 127 -9.94 19.66 19.87
C LYS A 127 -11.34 19.27 19.38
N LEU A 128 -11.62 19.38 18.08
CA LEU A 128 -12.93 18.99 17.53
C LEU A 128 -13.20 17.50 17.83
N PRO A 129 -14.39 17.16 18.36
CA PRO A 129 -14.76 15.77 18.57
C PRO A 129 -15.01 15.07 17.23
N MET A 130 -14.92 13.73 17.21
CA MET A 130 -15.09 12.93 15.99
C MET A 130 -16.40 13.23 15.24
N HIS A 131 -17.51 13.35 15.96
CA HIS A 131 -18.82 13.69 15.36
C HIS A 131 -18.82 15.06 14.62
N ASP A 132 -18.00 16.01 15.05
CA ASP A 132 -17.87 17.29 14.33
C ASP A 132 -17.00 17.12 13.08
N LEU A 133 -15.93 16.34 13.14
CA LEU A 133 -15.18 15.97 11.94
C LEU A 133 -16.08 15.24 10.92
N GLU A 134 -16.95 14.34 11.36
CA GLU A 134 -17.92 13.65 10.50
C GLU A 134 -18.87 14.61 9.77
N LYS A 135 -19.37 15.67 10.44
CA LYS A 135 -20.18 16.71 9.78
C LYS A 135 -19.39 17.43 8.68
N ILE A 136 -18.12 17.74 8.94
CA ILE A 136 -17.25 18.40 7.97
C ILE A 136 -17.04 17.48 6.76
N LEU A 137 -16.74 16.20 7.00
CA LEU A 137 -16.57 15.19 5.96
C LEU A 137 -17.86 15.08 5.13
N ALA A 138 -19.01 14.88 5.76
CA ALA A 138 -20.29 14.76 5.06
C ALA A 138 -20.57 16.00 4.17
N ALA A 139 -20.31 17.20 4.69
CA ALA A 139 -20.60 18.44 3.98
C ALA A 139 -19.59 18.79 2.87
N THR A 140 -18.36 18.30 2.95
CA THR A 140 -17.28 18.62 1.99
C THR A 140 -17.06 17.55 0.94
N LEU A 141 -17.58 16.34 1.15
CA LEU A 141 -17.42 15.20 0.25
C LEU A 141 -18.67 14.88 -0.59
N THR A 142 -19.77 15.63 -0.45
CA THR A 142 -21.07 15.32 -1.08
C THR A 142 -21.76 16.56 -1.67
N GLY A 143 -22.75 16.34 -2.55
CA GLY A 143 -23.51 17.40 -3.20
C GLY A 143 -22.84 18.00 -4.45
N MET A 144 -21.88 17.30 -5.02
CA MET A 144 -21.17 17.67 -6.26
C MET A 144 -21.01 16.46 -7.17
N THR A 145 -20.72 16.69 -8.45
CA THR A 145 -20.43 15.59 -9.38
C THR A 145 -19.15 14.87 -8.98
N VAL A 146 -19.02 13.60 -9.39
CA VAL A 146 -17.80 12.81 -9.19
C VAL A 146 -16.60 13.51 -9.86
N ASP A 147 -16.78 14.05 -11.06
CA ASP A 147 -15.72 14.74 -11.81
C ASP A 147 -15.27 16.04 -11.12
N GLU A 148 -16.22 16.84 -10.61
CA GLU A 148 -15.89 18.03 -9.81
C GLU A 148 -15.12 17.65 -8.55
N PHE A 149 -15.53 16.58 -7.86
CA PHE A 149 -14.83 16.10 -6.67
C PHE A 149 -13.41 15.65 -7.01
N GLN A 150 -13.23 14.82 -8.05
CA GLN A 150 -11.90 14.39 -8.50
C GLN A 150 -11.03 15.58 -8.89
N GLY A 151 -11.58 16.57 -9.58
CA GLY A 151 -10.86 17.81 -9.92
C GLY A 151 -10.45 18.64 -8.70
N GLN A 152 -11.27 18.69 -7.65
CA GLN A 152 -10.93 19.35 -6.38
C GLN A 152 -9.80 18.62 -5.65
N VAL A 153 -9.90 17.29 -5.52
CA VAL A 153 -8.87 16.46 -4.88
C VAL A 153 -7.55 16.55 -5.65
N SER A 154 -7.59 16.47 -6.98
CA SER A 154 -6.40 16.55 -7.84
C SER A 154 -5.64 17.87 -7.64
N LYS A 155 -6.36 18.99 -7.56
CA LYS A 155 -5.75 20.31 -7.29
C LYS A 155 -5.15 20.38 -5.90
N TRP A 156 -5.86 19.84 -4.91
CA TRP A 156 -5.39 19.84 -3.53
C TRP A 156 -4.13 18.98 -3.39
N ILE A 157 -4.16 17.71 -3.80
CA ILE A 157 -3.03 16.79 -3.58
C ILE A 157 -1.75 17.25 -4.29
N ALA A 158 -1.87 17.94 -5.43
CA ALA A 158 -0.72 18.51 -6.15
C ALA A 158 -0.04 19.68 -5.40
N SER A 159 -0.81 20.48 -4.66
CA SER A 159 -0.35 21.74 -4.06
C SER A 159 -0.18 21.67 -2.54
N ALA A 160 -0.93 20.81 -1.87
CA ALA A 160 -0.89 20.62 -0.43
C ALA A 160 0.49 20.11 0.00
N ARG A 161 0.94 20.60 1.16
CA ARG A 161 2.23 20.23 1.73
C ARG A 161 2.02 19.93 3.20
N ASP A 162 2.60 18.82 3.64
CA ASP A 162 2.61 18.46 5.05
C ASP A 162 3.33 19.53 5.89
N PRO A 163 2.83 19.88 7.09
CA PRO A 163 3.44 20.90 7.94
C PRO A 163 4.77 20.51 8.58
N ARG A 164 5.08 19.23 8.81
CA ARG A 164 6.33 18.77 9.43
C ARG A 164 7.46 18.69 8.40
N TRP A 165 7.25 17.96 7.30
CA TRP A 165 8.26 17.70 6.27
C TRP A 165 8.28 18.74 5.16
N LYS A 166 7.24 19.58 5.02
CA LYS A 166 7.10 20.59 3.96
C LYS A 166 7.16 19.99 2.54
N ARG A 167 6.71 18.74 2.41
CA ARG A 167 6.68 17.96 1.17
C ARG A 167 5.24 17.70 0.73
N PRO A 168 4.99 17.43 -0.57
CA PRO A 168 3.72 16.85 -0.99
C PRO A 168 3.36 15.64 -0.13
N TYR A 169 2.08 15.44 0.18
CA TYR A 169 1.65 14.24 0.91
C TYR A 169 2.04 12.95 0.16
N THR A 170 2.05 12.99 -1.18
CA THR A 170 2.49 11.86 -2.03
C THR A 170 3.99 11.56 -1.95
N ASP A 171 4.81 12.44 -1.36
CA ASP A 171 6.22 12.15 -1.07
C ASP A 171 6.39 11.44 0.28
N LEU A 172 5.38 11.48 1.16
CA LEU A 172 5.41 10.90 2.51
C LEU A 172 5.03 9.42 2.53
N THR A 173 5.22 8.72 1.41
CA THR A 173 5.03 7.27 1.33
C THR A 173 6.22 6.54 1.93
N TYR A 174 5.98 5.39 2.55
CA TYR A 174 7.04 4.56 3.09
C TYR A 174 7.77 3.83 1.97
N GLN A 175 9.04 4.18 1.77
CA GLN A 175 9.91 3.56 0.78
C GLN A 175 10.01 2.03 0.93
N PRO A 176 10.13 1.46 2.15
CA PRO A 176 10.08 0.01 2.36
C PRO A 176 8.77 -0.63 1.83
N MET A 177 7.63 0.04 1.98
CA MET A 177 6.34 -0.49 1.53
C MET A 177 6.13 -0.33 0.02
N GLN A 178 6.69 0.72 -0.60
CA GLN A 178 6.77 0.82 -2.06
C GLN A 178 7.54 -0.36 -2.67
N GLU A 179 8.59 -0.82 -1.99
CA GLU A 179 9.36 -2.00 -2.40
C GLU A 179 8.55 -3.29 -2.26
N VAL A 180 7.79 -3.47 -1.17
CA VAL A 180 6.88 -4.62 -1.00
C VAL A 180 5.82 -4.66 -2.10
N LEU A 181 5.17 -3.52 -2.38
CA LEU A 181 4.19 -3.40 -3.46
C LEU A 181 4.78 -3.79 -4.83
N LYS A 182 5.97 -3.27 -5.15
CA LYS A 182 6.67 -3.60 -6.40
C LYS A 182 7.09 -5.07 -6.45
N PHE A 183 7.60 -5.62 -5.36
CA PHE A 183 8.05 -7.01 -5.27
C PHE A 183 6.87 -7.98 -5.45
N LEU A 184 5.74 -7.72 -4.81
CA LEU A 184 4.52 -8.52 -4.97
C LEU A 184 4.03 -8.49 -6.42
N ARG A 185 3.90 -7.30 -7.04
CA ARG A 185 3.48 -7.19 -8.45
C ARG A 185 4.45 -7.90 -9.41
N ALA A 186 5.75 -7.80 -9.17
CA ALA A 186 6.77 -8.51 -9.97
C ALA A 186 6.63 -10.03 -9.89
N ASN A 187 5.96 -10.55 -8.85
CA ASN A 187 5.68 -11.97 -8.65
C ASN A 187 4.21 -12.34 -8.92
N GLY A 188 3.48 -11.49 -9.66
CA GLY A 188 2.13 -11.77 -10.16
C GLY A 188 1.02 -11.57 -9.14
N TYR A 189 1.27 -10.85 -8.05
CA TYR A 189 0.21 -10.42 -7.15
C TYR A 189 -0.55 -9.21 -7.71
N ARG A 190 -1.84 -9.14 -7.41
CA ARG A 190 -2.65 -7.92 -7.52
C ARG A 190 -2.67 -7.23 -6.16
N THR A 191 -2.20 -5.99 -6.11
CA THR A 191 -2.09 -5.19 -4.89
C THR A 191 -3.27 -4.22 -4.78
N TYR A 192 -4.10 -4.41 -3.78
CA TYR A 192 -5.28 -3.59 -3.50
C TYR A 192 -5.04 -2.68 -2.30
N ILE A 193 -5.61 -1.48 -2.33
CA ILE A 193 -5.83 -0.67 -1.13
C ILE A 193 -7.19 -1.01 -0.54
N VAL A 194 -7.26 -1.17 0.79
CA VAL A 194 -8.48 -1.40 1.58
C VAL A 194 -8.43 -0.48 2.81
N THR A 195 -9.15 0.64 2.76
CA THR A 195 -8.90 1.78 3.65
C THR A 195 -10.15 2.42 4.22
N GLY A 196 -10.10 2.83 5.50
CA GLY A 196 -11.17 3.62 6.11
C GLY A 196 -11.37 4.98 5.44
N GLY A 197 -10.35 5.49 4.72
CA GLY A 197 -10.44 6.70 3.91
C GLY A 197 -11.45 6.60 2.75
N GLY A 198 -11.91 7.75 2.26
CA GLY A 198 -12.88 7.79 1.16
C GLY A 198 -12.32 7.22 -0.14
N GLN A 199 -12.99 6.22 -0.69
CA GLN A 199 -12.55 5.51 -1.90
C GLN A 199 -12.23 6.45 -3.07
N ASP A 200 -13.12 7.40 -3.36
CA ASP A 200 -12.94 8.33 -4.47
C ASP A 200 -11.81 9.35 -4.22
N PHE A 201 -11.46 9.62 -2.96
CA PHE A 201 -10.32 10.48 -2.63
C PHE A 201 -9.01 9.76 -2.92
N VAL A 202 -8.90 8.50 -2.50
CA VAL A 202 -7.70 7.68 -2.68
C VAL A 202 -7.47 7.34 -4.15
N ARG A 203 -8.54 7.05 -4.90
CA ARG A 203 -8.48 6.77 -6.36
C ARG A 203 -7.80 7.86 -7.18
N VAL A 204 -7.85 9.12 -6.74
CA VAL A 204 -7.29 10.26 -7.49
C VAL A 204 -5.76 10.20 -7.58
N TYR A 205 -5.08 9.63 -6.58
CA TYR A 205 -3.62 9.64 -6.53
C TYR A 205 -2.98 8.24 -6.44
N ALA A 206 -3.75 7.20 -6.08
CA ALA A 206 -3.21 5.86 -5.80
C ALA A 206 -2.40 5.27 -6.96
N GLU A 207 -2.83 5.48 -8.21
CA GLU A 207 -2.12 4.91 -9.36
C GLU A 207 -0.75 5.55 -9.55
N SER A 208 -0.68 6.88 -9.56
CA SER A 208 0.59 7.60 -9.71
C SER A 208 1.53 7.41 -8.52
N THR A 209 0.98 7.20 -7.32
CA THR A 209 1.75 7.15 -6.07
C THR A 209 2.21 5.73 -5.71
N TYR A 210 1.38 4.72 -5.97
CA TYR A 210 1.62 3.33 -5.53
C TYR A 210 1.66 2.32 -6.69
N GLY A 211 1.29 2.73 -7.90
CA GLY A 211 1.06 1.81 -9.02
C GLY A 211 -0.18 0.93 -8.83
N ILE A 212 -1.18 1.42 -8.07
CA ILE A 212 -2.44 0.73 -7.79
C ILE A 212 -3.56 1.47 -8.53
N PRO A 213 -4.15 0.88 -9.59
CA PRO A 213 -5.15 1.57 -10.40
C PRO A 213 -6.49 1.74 -9.64
N PRO A 214 -7.38 2.64 -10.07
CA PRO A 214 -8.60 2.98 -9.33
C PRO A 214 -9.52 1.79 -9.00
N GLU A 215 -9.60 0.78 -9.87
CA GLU A 215 -10.38 -0.44 -9.65
C GLU A 215 -9.77 -1.39 -8.60
N GLN A 216 -8.55 -1.12 -8.14
CA GLN A 216 -7.89 -1.83 -7.04
C GLN A 216 -7.88 -1.01 -5.73
N VAL A 217 -8.69 0.04 -5.66
CA VAL A 217 -8.92 0.82 -4.45
C VAL A 217 -10.32 0.52 -3.91
N VAL A 218 -10.34 -0.10 -2.73
CA VAL A 218 -11.51 -0.30 -1.87
C VAL A 218 -11.37 0.67 -0.70
N GLY A 219 -12.42 1.43 -0.42
CA GLY A 219 -12.43 2.32 0.72
C GLY A 219 -13.84 2.70 1.12
N THR A 220 -13.99 3.64 2.05
CA THR A 220 -15.32 4.13 2.48
C THR A 220 -16.09 4.74 1.31
N ILE A 221 -17.34 4.32 1.10
CA ILE A 221 -18.15 4.62 -0.08
C ILE A 221 -19.41 5.39 0.29
N GLY A 222 -19.60 6.56 -0.33
CA GLY A 222 -20.89 7.25 -0.40
C GLY A 222 -21.66 6.89 -1.67
N SER A 223 -22.99 6.92 -1.64
CA SER A 223 -23.80 6.61 -2.82
C SER A 223 -23.66 7.67 -3.90
N THR A 224 -23.91 7.26 -5.14
CA THR A 224 -23.99 8.15 -6.29
C THR A 224 -25.34 8.03 -6.99
N THR A 225 -25.81 9.13 -7.58
CA THR A 225 -27.01 9.17 -8.42
C THR A 225 -26.61 9.49 -9.85
N TYR A 226 -27.14 8.72 -10.82
CA TYR A 226 -27.02 9.01 -12.24
C TYR A 226 -28.05 10.04 -12.69
N SER A 227 -27.60 11.05 -13.43
CA SER A 227 -28.47 12.06 -14.02
C SER A 227 -27.82 12.67 -15.27
N TYR A 228 -28.43 13.72 -15.82
CA TYR A 228 -27.86 14.51 -16.90
C TYR A 228 -27.62 15.94 -16.41
N ASP A 229 -26.54 16.57 -16.87
CA ASP A 229 -26.28 18.00 -16.64
C ASP A 229 -27.23 18.88 -17.49
N LYS A 230 -27.02 20.21 -17.44
CA LYS A 230 -27.85 21.18 -18.18
C LYS A 230 -27.69 21.09 -19.71
N ASP A 231 -26.58 20.53 -20.18
CA ASP A 231 -26.25 20.37 -21.60
C ASP A 231 -26.63 18.97 -22.12
N GLY A 232 -27.14 18.10 -21.25
CA GLY A 232 -27.58 16.74 -21.57
C GLY A 232 -26.48 15.68 -21.48
N ASN A 233 -25.33 15.97 -20.86
CA ASN A 233 -24.27 14.99 -20.66
C ASN A 233 -24.55 14.11 -19.43
N PRO A 234 -24.28 12.79 -19.48
CA PRO A 234 -24.46 11.90 -18.35
C PRO A 234 -23.44 12.19 -17.25
N ILE A 235 -23.91 12.29 -16.00
CA ILE A 235 -23.08 12.57 -14.83
C ILE A 235 -23.45 11.66 -13.66
N LEU A 236 -22.50 11.54 -12.71
CA LEU A 236 -22.73 10.95 -11.40
C LEU A 236 -22.57 12.02 -10.33
N THR A 237 -23.55 12.13 -9.43
CA THR A 237 -23.51 13.06 -8.28
C THR A 237 -23.29 12.30 -6.99
N LYS A 238 -22.37 12.77 -6.15
CA LYS A 238 -22.10 12.21 -4.82
C LYS A 238 -23.19 12.62 -3.85
N GLU A 239 -23.87 11.66 -3.26
CA GLU A 239 -24.99 11.89 -2.34
C GLU A 239 -24.56 11.82 -0.87
N PRO A 240 -25.25 12.51 0.04
CA PRO A 240 -25.02 12.44 1.49
C PRO A 240 -25.58 11.16 2.12
N LYS A 241 -25.21 10.00 1.57
CA LYS A 241 -25.62 8.69 2.06
C LYS A 241 -24.45 7.71 1.99
N LEU A 242 -24.08 7.17 3.15
CA LEU A 242 -23.06 6.15 3.27
C LEU A 242 -23.58 4.80 2.76
N LEU A 243 -22.77 4.07 1.99
CA LEU A 243 -23.04 2.70 1.54
C LEU A 243 -22.18 1.68 2.27
N LEU A 244 -20.91 2.03 2.53
CA LEU A 244 -19.94 1.18 3.22
C LEU A 244 -19.00 2.07 4.01
N ASN A 245 -18.83 1.78 5.30
CA ASN A 245 -17.68 2.25 6.09
C ASN A 245 -16.61 1.17 5.99
N ASP A 246 -15.51 1.40 5.27
CA ASP A 246 -14.48 0.39 5.00
C ASP A 246 -13.40 0.38 6.09
N ASN A 247 -13.83 0.34 7.35
CA ASN A 247 -12.96 0.28 8.53
C ASN A 247 -13.42 -0.84 9.46
N ASP A 248 -12.51 -1.39 10.26
CA ASP A 248 -12.80 -2.50 11.17
C ASP A 248 -13.41 -3.70 10.39
N ALA A 249 -14.57 -4.20 10.84
CA ALA A 249 -15.33 -5.24 10.14
C ALA A 249 -15.82 -4.83 8.75
N GLY A 250 -15.84 -3.53 8.43
CA GLY A 250 -16.12 -3.04 7.10
C GLY A 250 -15.08 -3.43 6.06
N LYS A 251 -13.80 -3.58 6.43
CA LYS A 251 -12.73 -3.99 5.51
C LYS A 251 -12.97 -5.36 4.87
N PRO A 252 -13.25 -6.45 5.62
CA PRO A 252 -13.60 -7.73 5.01
C PRO A 252 -14.92 -7.68 4.21
N GLU A 253 -15.88 -6.82 4.58
CA GLU A 253 -17.10 -6.58 3.79
C GLU A 253 -16.76 -5.91 2.44
N GLY A 254 -15.91 -4.87 2.44
CA GLY A 254 -15.43 -4.20 1.24
C GLY A 254 -14.64 -5.13 0.32
N ILE A 255 -13.76 -5.95 0.88
CA ILE A 255 -13.04 -7.01 0.15
C ILE A 255 -14.04 -7.96 -0.54
N HIS A 256 -15.07 -8.42 0.17
CA HIS A 256 -16.09 -9.30 -0.40
C HIS A 256 -16.85 -8.61 -1.55
N LEU A 257 -17.29 -7.38 -1.35
CA LEU A 257 -18.12 -6.63 -2.30
C LEU A 257 -17.36 -6.23 -3.57
N MET A 258 -16.10 -5.83 -3.44
CA MET A 258 -15.34 -5.20 -4.54
C MET A 258 -14.34 -6.15 -5.20
N ILE A 259 -13.69 -7.01 -4.41
CA ILE A 259 -12.64 -7.92 -4.92
C ILE A 259 -13.25 -9.29 -5.24
N GLY A 260 -14.20 -9.75 -4.42
CA GLY A 260 -14.83 -11.05 -4.58
C GLY A 260 -13.91 -12.24 -4.33
N ARG A 261 -12.73 -12.00 -3.73
CA ARG A 261 -11.72 -13.01 -3.40
C ARG A 261 -11.09 -12.68 -2.06
N ARG A 262 -10.92 -13.70 -1.23
CA ARG A 262 -10.17 -13.59 0.03
C ARG A 262 -8.69 -13.35 -0.29
N PRO A 263 -8.02 -12.36 0.33
CA PRO A 263 -6.60 -12.14 0.15
C PRO A 263 -5.78 -13.32 0.65
N VAL A 264 -4.55 -13.41 0.15
CA VAL A 264 -3.51 -14.30 0.72
C VAL A 264 -2.47 -13.52 1.52
N PHE A 265 -2.43 -12.20 1.36
CA PHE A 265 -1.54 -11.27 2.04
C PHE A 265 -2.34 -10.04 2.48
N ALA A 266 -2.20 -9.61 3.73
CA ALA A 266 -2.79 -8.38 4.24
C ALA A 266 -1.80 -7.60 5.11
N ALA A 267 -1.76 -6.29 4.92
CA ALA A 267 -0.95 -5.37 5.72
C ALA A 267 -1.79 -4.19 6.23
N GLY A 268 -1.62 -3.86 7.50
CA GLY A 268 -2.25 -2.73 8.18
C GLY A 268 -1.33 -2.12 9.24
N ASN A 269 -1.86 -1.27 10.10
CA ASN A 269 -1.10 -0.69 11.22
C ASN A 269 -1.93 -0.36 12.47
N SER A 270 -3.25 -0.55 12.44
CA SER A 270 -4.14 -0.14 13.54
C SER A 270 -5.20 -1.19 13.88
N THR A 271 -5.96 -0.96 14.96
CA THR A 271 -7.12 -1.80 15.30
C THR A 271 -8.14 -1.89 14.16
N GLY A 272 -8.23 -0.86 13.30
CA GLY A 272 -9.11 -0.87 12.13
C GLY A 272 -8.76 -1.92 11.07
N ASP A 273 -7.57 -2.53 11.16
CA ASP A 273 -7.08 -3.56 10.23
C ASP A 273 -7.24 -4.98 10.74
N GLN A 274 -7.57 -5.14 12.03
CA GLN A 274 -7.56 -6.44 12.68
C GLN A 274 -8.41 -7.47 11.92
N GLN A 275 -9.65 -7.12 11.58
CA GLN A 275 -10.58 -8.03 10.91
C GLN A 275 -10.19 -8.29 9.45
N MET A 276 -9.49 -7.35 8.78
CA MET A 276 -8.93 -7.59 7.44
C MET A 276 -7.85 -8.68 7.49
N ILE A 277 -6.98 -8.63 8.49
CA ILE A 277 -5.90 -9.60 8.68
C ILE A 277 -6.48 -10.94 9.13
N GLU A 278 -7.39 -10.96 10.11
CA GLU A 278 -8.10 -12.18 10.55
C GLU A 278 -8.82 -12.85 9.38
N TYR A 279 -9.53 -12.06 8.55
CA TYR A 279 -10.18 -12.58 7.36
C TYR A 279 -9.19 -13.16 6.35
N THR A 280 -8.02 -12.55 6.18
CA THR A 280 -6.98 -13.11 5.30
C THR A 280 -6.44 -14.43 5.83
N GLU A 281 -6.03 -14.46 7.10
CA GLU A 281 -5.43 -15.61 7.79
C GLU A 281 -6.37 -16.81 7.95
N ALA A 282 -7.69 -16.58 8.01
CA ALA A 282 -8.67 -17.66 8.09
C ALA A 282 -8.85 -18.46 6.78
N GLY A 283 -8.16 -18.10 5.70
CA GLY A 283 -8.22 -18.81 4.42
C GLY A 283 -7.35 -20.08 4.37
N GLU A 284 -7.67 -21.00 3.45
CA GLU A 284 -6.89 -22.23 3.25
C GLU A 284 -5.53 -22.00 2.57
N GLY A 285 -4.50 -22.70 3.03
CA GLY A 285 -3.15 -22.60 2.46
C GLY A 285 -2.32 -21.49 3.10
N PRO A 286 -1.18 -21.10 2.50
CA PRO A 286 -0.30 -20.10 3.09
C PRO A 286 -0.97 -18.73 3.17
N ARG A 287 -0.87 -18.07 4.33
CA ARG A 287 -1.36 -16.70 4.56
C ARG A 287 -0.29 -15.82 5.20
N PHE A 288 -0.45 -14.52 5.01
CA PHE A 288 0.49 -13.53 5.53
C PHE A 288 -0.25 -12.30 6.06
N GLY A 289 -0.26 -12.16 7.39
CA GLY A 289 -0.71 -10.98 8.11
C GLY A 289 0.46 -10.12 8.58
N MET A 290 0.39 -8.82 8.33
CA MET A 290 1.43 -7.86 8.72
C MET A 290 0.84 -6.60 9.35
N LEU A 291 1.46 -6.11 10.42
CA LEU A 291 1.14 -4.84 11.05
C LEU A 291 2.39 -3.96 11.14
N ILE A 292 2.27 -2.67 10.83
CA ILE A 292 3.34 -1.69 11.01
C ILE A 292 3.25 -1.08 12.41
N LEU A 293 4.30 -1.25 13.21
CA LEU A 293 4.49 -0.59 14.50
C LEU A 293 5.27 0.71 14.29
N HIS A 294 4.60 1.83 14.56
CA HIS A 294 5.17 3.18 14.50
C HIS A 294 5.94 3.48 15.79
N ASP A 295 7.21 3.07 15.85
CA ASP A 295 8.07 3.20 17.04
C ASP A 295 9.31 4.11 16.83
N ASP A 296 9.27 4.97 15.80
CA ASP A 296 10.41 5.81 15.41
C ASP A 296 10.09 7.31 15.41
N ALA A 297 10.11 7.93 16.59
CA ALA A 297 9.85 9.36 16.76
C ALA A 297 10.92 10.27 16.11
N GLU A 298 12.08 9.74 15.75
CA GLU A 298 13.17 10.54 15.17
C GLU A 298 12.95 10.72 13.67
N ARG A 299 12.68 9.63 12.95
CA ARG A 299 12.49 9.64 11.49
C ARG A 299 11.03 9.83 11.08
N GLU A 300 10.10 9.37 11.90
CA GLU A 300 8.64 9.40 11.72
C GLU A 300 7.98 9.85 13.04
N TYR A 301 6.86 9.30 13.45
CA TYR A 301 6.22 9.42 14.74
C TYR A 301 6.39 8.11 15.52
N ALA A 302 6.15 8.20 16.84
CA ALA A 302 6.01 7.03 17.69
C ALA A 302 4.68 7.11 18.43
N TYR A 303 3.77 6.16 18.17
CA TYR A 303 2.39 6.21 18.64
C TYR A 303 1.71 4.84 18.63
N GLY A 304 0.55 4.76 19.29
CA GLY A 304 -0.23 3.54 19.45
C GLY A 304 0.27 2.79 20.68
N PRO A 305 -0.54 2.62 21.74
CA PRO A 305 -0.04 2.29 23.08
C PRO A 305 0.65 0.93 23.24
N ALA A 306 0.68 0.10 22.19
CA ALA A 306 1.49 -1.10 22.13
C ALA A 306 2.96 -0.83 22.55
N ASN A 307 3.53 -1.74 23.34
CA ASN A 307 4.90 -1.67 23.85
C ASN A 307 5.24 -0.38 24.62
N GLY A 308 4.23 0.29 25.20
CA GLY A 308 4.42 1.47 26.05
C GLY A 308 4.64 2.78 25.27
N LEU A 309 4.30 2.81 23.99
CA LEU A 309 4.28 4.03 23.19
C LEU A 309 3.13 4.97 23.60
N PRO A 310 3.14 6.25 23.20
CA PRO A 310 2.07 7.19 23.51
C PRO A 310 0.72 6.78 22.90
N ASP A 311 -0.35 7.00 23.66
CA ASP A 311 -1.71 6.80 23.18
C ASP A 311 -2.09 7.81 22.08
N THR A 312 -2.99 7.41 21.19
CA THR A 312 -3.48 8.23 20.07
C THR A 312 -4.90 7.84 19.68
N LYS A 313 -5.60 8.76 19.00
CA LYS A 313 -6.90 8.51 18.35
C LYS A 313 -6.79 8.31 16.84
N VAL A 314 -5.58 8.44 16.28
CA VAL A 314 -5.27 8.33 14.86
C VAL A 314 -4.37 7.12 14.70
N GLY A 315 -4.78 6.14 13.90
CA GLY A 315 -3.98 4.93 13.66
C GLY A 315 -3.65 4.11 14.90
N THR A 316 -4.56 4.04 15.89
CA THR A 316 -4.24 3.43 17.20
C THR A 316 -3.87 1.95 17.07
N PHE A 317 -2.60 1.63 17.35
CA PHE A 317 -2.11 0.26 17.53
C PHE A 317 -2.11 -0.07 19.03
N THR A 318 -3.12 -0.80 19.50
CA THR A 318 -3.27 -1.13 20.92
C THR A 318 -2.37 -2.28 21.39
N GLN A 319 -2.14 -2.38 22.69
CA GLN A 319 -1.42 -3.53 23.26
C GLN A 319 -2.18 -4.84 22.99
N GLU A 320 -3.51 -4.81 23.02
CA GLU A 320 -4.35 -5.98 22.73
C GLU A 320 -4.15 -6.46 21.29
N LEU A 321 -4.06 -5.54 20.32
CA LEU A 321 -3.78 -5.91 18.93
C LEU A 321 -2.38 -6.49 18.79
N TYR A 322 -1.40 -5.95 19.50
CA TYR A 322 -0.03 -6.47 19.49
C TYR A 322 0.01 -7.90 20.05
N ASP A 323 -0.67 -8.14 21.17
CA ASP A 323 -0.75 -9.45 21.79
C ASP A 323 -1.47 -10.47 20.88
N GLU A 324 -2.53 -10.05 20.17
CA GLU A 324 -3.22 -10.90 19.19
C GLU A 324 -2.32 -11.21 17.98
N ALA A 325 -1.56 -10.23 17.49
CA ALA A 325 -0.57 -10.44 16.43
C ALA A 325 0.47 -11.48 16.83
N MET A 326 1.05 -11.36 18.03
CA MET A 326 2.03 -12.32 18.54
C MET A 326 1.44 -13.72 18.74
N LYS A 327 0.18 -13.80 19.22
CA LYS A 327 -0.53 -15.06 19.44
C LYS A 327 -0.83 -15.80 18.13
N ASN A 328 -1.20 -15.07 17.07
CA ASN A 328 -1.56 -15.65 15.78
C ASN A 328 -0.38 -15.71 14.79
N GLY A 329 0.80 -15.24 15.18
CA GLY A 329 1.99 -15.25 14.33
C GLY A 329 1.96 -14.20 13.20
N TRP A 330 1.18 -13.12 13.35
CA TRP A 330 1.25 -11.99 12.42
C TRP A 330 2.60 -11.27 12.57
N ILE A 331 3.13 -10.79 11.46
CA ILE A 331 4.40 -10.08 11.44
C ILE A 331 4.18 -8.64 11.92
N VAL A 332 4.73 -8.29 13.07
CA VAL A 332 4.78 -6.90 13.54
C VAL A 332 6.11 -6.27 13.11
N VAL A 333 6.04 -5.33 12.16
CA VAL A 333 7.20 -4.62 11.61
C VAL A 333 7.50 -3.39 12.46
N SER A 334 8.67 -3.35 13.10
CA SER A 334 9.14 -2.16 13.80
C SER A 334 9.74 -1.19 12.79
N MET A 335 9.14 -0.01 12.61
CA MET A 335 9.73 1.04 11.74
C MET A 335 11.18 1.33 12.12
N LYS A 336 11.46 1.41 13.43
CA LYS A 336 12.78 1.74 13.95
C LYS A 336 13.83 0.68 13.63
N LYS A 337 13.47 -0.61 13.74
CA LYS A 337 14.43 -1.72 13.62
C LYS A 337 14.46 -2.34 12.24
N ASP A 338 13.32 -2.44 11.57
CA ASP A 338 13.18 -3.19 10.31
C ASP A 338 13.45 -2.31 9.09
N TRP A 339 13.31 -0.99 9.19
CA TRP A 339 13.49 -0.08 8.05
C TRP A 339 14.81 0.70 8.15
N LYS A 340 15.62 0.62 7.09
CA LYS A 340 16.86 1.40 6.93
C LYS A 340 16.57 2.88 6.70
N ARG A 341 15.46 3.17 6.01
CA ARG A 341 14.97 4.50 5.67
C ARG A 341 13.45 4.51 5.68
N ILE A 342 12.84 5.64 6.01
CA ILE A 342 11.37 5.77 6.00
C ILE A 342 10.92 6.27 4.63
N PHE A 343 11.47 7.40 4.18
CA PHE A 343 11.05 8.06 2.94
C PHE A 343 12.06 7.92 1.82
N SER A 344 11.61 8.08 0.57
CA SER A 344 12.44 8.01 -0.65
C SER A 344 13.37 9.22 -0.83
N PHE A 345 13.10 10.33 -0.13
CA PHE A 345 13.92 11.54 -0.17
C PHE A 345 14.99 11.61 0.93
N GLU A 346 15.02 10.65 1.85
CA GLU A 346 16.13 10.50 2.80
C GLU A 346 17.48 10.28 2.06
N PRO A 347 18.58 10.82 2.61
CA PRO A 347 19.89 10.73 1.98
C PRO A 347 20.43 9.30 1.84
#